data_AF-A0A956PC24-F1
#
_entry.id   AF-A0A956PC24-F1
#
_cell.length_a   1.000
_cell.length_b   1.000
_cell.length_c   1.000
_cell.angle_alpha   90.00
_cell.angle_beta   90.00
_cell.angle_gamma   90.00
#
_symmetry.space_group_name_H-M   'P 1'
#
loop_
_entity.id
_entity.type
_entity.pdbx_description
1 polymer ?
#
loop_
_entity_poly.entity_id
_entity_poly.type
_entity_poly.pdbx_seq_one_letter_code
_entity_poly.pdbx_strand_id
1 'polypeptide(L)'
;MSAHQPVIPQPAATVVLVRERNEDLEVFLTRRHRAMAFLGGFYVFPGGKVEAQDLACAAVDRVQGLEAALAGRILGLAPDRALAHWIAAIRETFEETAILLARGSDGAAHARPIDARLRELRRALHEGEIDFAALLGRLGLTADAKALYY
;
A
#
# COMPACT_ATOMS: atom_id res chain seq x y z
N MET A 1 22.39 -33.93 7.77
CA MET A 1 21.97 -32.51 7.70
C MET A 1 21.01 -32.41 6.51
N SER A 2 19.70 -32.25 6.73
CA SER A 2 18.78 -32.01 5.60
C SER A 2 19.03 -30.61 5.07
N ALA A 3 19.44 -30.51 3.80
CA ALA A 3 19.53 -29.24 3.11
C ALA A 3 18.15 -28.58 3.13
N HIS A 4 18.02 -27.43 3.80
CA HIS A 4 16.82 -26.63 3.69
C HIS A 4 16.72 -26.11 2.26
N GLN A 5 15.68 -26.53 1.55
CA GLN A 5 15.39 -26.01 0.22
C GLN A 5 15.11 -24.52 0.35
N PRO A 6 15.83 -23.64 -0.37
CA PRO A 6 15.60 -22.21 -0.30
C PRO A 6 14.16 -21.88 -0.72
N VAL A 7 13.48 -21.05 0.06
CA VAL A 7 12.15 -20.55 -0.30
C VAL A 7 12.26 -19.55 -1.45
N ILE A 8 11.23 -19.52 -2.31
CA ILE A 8 11.15 -18.54 -3.40
C ILE A 8 10.78 -17.17 -2.79
N PRO A 9 11.57 -16.11 -3.03
CA PRO A 9 11.24 -14.77 -2.58
C PRO A 9 9.89 -14.31 -3.15
N GLN A 10 9.08 -13.65 -2.32
CA GLN A 10 7.82 -13.07 -2.74
C GLN A 10 7.99 -11.56 -2.91
N PRO A 11 7.54 -10.97 -4.04
CA PRO A 11 7.53 -9.52 -4.21
C PRO A 11 6.75 -8.84 -3.11
N ALA A 12 7.28 -7.73 -2.59
CA ALA A 12 6.69 -6.96 -1.51
C ALA A 12 7.04 -5.49 -1.66
N ALA A 13 6.23 -4.64 -1.04
CA ALA A 13 6.46 -3.20 -0.97
C ALA A 13 6.33 -2.71 0.48
N THR A 14 7.09 -1.69 0.83
CA THR A 14 7.13 -1.12 2.19
C THR A 14 7.19 0.40 2.09
N VAL A 15 6.46 1.10 2.96
CA VAL A 15 6.36 2.56 2.97
C VAL A 15 6.94 3.11 4.25
N VAL A 16 7.89 4.04 4.11
CA VAL A 16 8.38 4.85 5.24
C VAL A 16 7.55 6.13 5.28
N LEU A 17 6.53 6.15 6.14
CA LEU A 17 5.73 7.35 6.38
C LEU A 17 6.51 8.31 7.30
N VAL A 18 6.73 9.53 6.80
CA VAL A 18 7.46 10.58 7.52
C VAL A 18 6.63 11.84 7.67
N ARG A 19 6.90 12.61 8.72
CA ARG A 19 6.41 13.99 8.85
C ARG A 19 7.49 14.85 9.49
N GLU A 20 7.49 16.14 9.16
CA GLU A 20 8.30 17.13 9.86
C GLU A 20 7.50 17.72 11.03
N ARG A 21 8.15 17.86 12.18
CA ARG A 21 7.58 18.52 13.35
C ARG A 21 8.68 19.26 14.11
N ASN A 22 8.54 20.58 14.23
CA ASN A 22 9.52 21.44 14.91
C ASN A 22 10.97 21.23 14.40
N GLU A 23 11.17 21.18 13.08
CA GLU A 23 12.47 20.91 12.42
C GLU A 23 13.00 19.47 12.59
N ASP A 24 12.33 18.61 13.36
CA ASP A 24 12.65 17.19 13.48
C ASP A 24 11.87 16.35 12.47
N LEU A 25 12.52 15.29 11.97
CA LEU A 25 11.87 14.26 11.15
C LEU A 25 11.32 13.13 12.06
N GLU A 26 10.02 12.92 12.02
CA GLU A 26 9.36 11.82 12.71
C GLU A 26 8.97 10.72 11.71
N VAL A 27 9.20 9.46 12.08
CA VAL A 27 8.90 8.29 11.25
C VAL A 27 7.83 7.42 11.92
N PHE A 28 6.80 7.07 11.17
CA PHE A 28 5.72 6.22 11.67
C PHE A 28 6.08 4.73 11.58
N LEU A 29 5.90 4.01 12.69
CA LEU A 29 6.14 2.57 12.82
C LEU A 29 4.91 1.91 13.45
N THR A 30 4.55 0.72 12.98
CA THR A 30 3.58 -0.15 13.64
C THR A 30 4.33 -1.19 14.49
N ARG A 31 3.72 -1.64 15.59
CA ARG A 31 4.25 -2.75 16.37
C ARG A 31 3.44 -4.00 16.06
N ARG A 32 4.09 -5.03 15.51
CA ARG A 32 3.45 -6.31 15.17
C ARG A 32 2.89 -6.98 16.42
N HIS A 33 1.76 -7.66 16.28
CA HIS A 33 1.18 -8.41 17.38
C HIS A 33 2.18 -9.49 17.85
N ARG A 34 2.35 -9.63 19.18
CA ARG A 34 3.39 -10.51 19.74
C ARG A 34 3.22 -11.98 19.38
N ALA A 35 1.99 -12.42 19.14
CA ALA A 35 1.68 -13.80 18.79
C ALA A 35 1.97 -14.14 17.31
N MET A 36 2.43 -13.21 16.48
CA MET A 36 2.76 -13.52 15.09
C MET A 36 3.98 -14.43 15.02
N ALA A 37 3.88 -15.53 14.27
CA ALA A 37 4.93 -16.54 14.13
C ALA A 37 6.23 -16.00 13.50
N PHE A 38 6.14 -14.88 12.77
CA PHE A 38 7.28 -14.21 12.13
C PHE A 38 7.35 -12.74 12.57
N LEU A 39 8.49 -12.36 13.15
CA LEU A 39 8.79 -11.02 13.66
C LEU A 39 7.73 -10.46 14.64
N GLY A 40 7.12 -11.32 15.47
CA GLY A 40 6.16 -10.90 16.49
C GLY A 40 6.77 -9.90 17.48
N GLY A 41 6.09 -8.78 17.73
CA GLY A 41 6.52 -7.75 18.67
C GLY A 41 7.53 -6.72 18.15
N PHE A 42 8.04 -6.89 16.92
CA PHE A 42 8.95 -5.95 16.26
C PHE A 42 8.22 -4.68 15.81
N TYR A 43 8.96 -3.56 15.77
CA TYR A 43 8.53 -2.36 15.08
C TYR A 43 8.84 -2.50 13.59
N VAL A 44 7.86 -2.22 12.75
CA VAL A 44 7.96 -2.34 11.30
C VAL A 44 7.34 -1.12 10.62
N PHE A 45 7.79 -0.87 9.41
CA PHE A 45 7.11 0.02 8.49
C PHE A 45 5.87 -0.68 7.92
N PRO A 46 4.81 0.06 7.58
CA PRO A 46 3.69 -0.49 6.84
C PRO A 46 4.14 -1.08 5.51
N GLY A 47 3.63 -2.25 5.18
CA GLY A 47 3.99 -2.93 3.94
C GLY A 47 3.65 -4.40 3.95
N GLY A 48 3.69 -4.98 2.77
CA GLY A 48 3.28 -6.36 2.57
C GLY A 48 3.53 -6.83 1.16
N LYS A 49 2.92 -7.96 0.82
CA LYS A 49 3.17 -8.64 -0.44
C LYS A 49 2.47 -7.90 -1.57
N VAL A 50 3.07 -7.95 -2.76
CA VAL A 50 2.35 -7.59 -3.98
C VAL A 50 1.43 -8.75 -4.35
N GLU A 51 0.15 -8.46 -4.49
CA GLU A 51 -0.88 -9.44 -4.79
C GLU A 51 -1.41 -9.31 -6.22
N ALA A 52 -2.10 -10.35 -6.72
CA ALA A 52 -2.67 -10.34 -8.06
C ALA A 52 -3.67 -9.19 -8.27
N GLN A 53 -4.40 -8.81 -7.21
CA GLN A 53 -5.33 -7.68 -7.24
C GLN A 53 -4.64 -6.32 -7.41
N ASP A 54 -3.38 -6.18 -7.00
CA ASP A 54 -2.63 -4.93 -7.22
C ASP A 54 -2.36 -4.73 -8.70
N LEU A 55 -2.04 -5.82 -9.42
CA LEU A 55 -1.90 -5.79 -10.88
C LEU A 55 -3.24 -5.49 -11.56
N ALA A 56 -4.33 -6.09 -11.10
CA ALA A 56 -5.66 -5.82 -11.63
C ALA A 56 -6.09 -4.36 -11.39
N CYS A 57 -5.76 -3.79 -10.24
CA CYS A 57 -6.01 -2.38 -9.92
C CYS A 57 -5.24 -1.43 -10.85
N ALA A 58 -4.02 -1.80 -11.25
CA ALA A 58 -3.24 -1.04 -12.23
C ALA A 58 -3.94 -0.97 -13.60
N ALA A 59 -4.71 -2.00 -13.96
CA ALA A 59 -5.37 -2.12 -15.26
C ALA A 59 -6.69 -1.35 -15.39
N VAL A 60 -7.24 -0.80 -14.30
CA VAL A 60 -8.55 -0.12 -14.28
C VAL A 60 -8.44 1.40 -14.04
N ASP A 61 -7.28 2.00 -14.36
CA ASP A 61 -7.02 3.45 -14.27
C ASP A 61 -7.34 4.06 -12.88
N ARG A 62 -7.18 3.26 -11.81
CA ARG A 62 -7.42 3.70 -10.43
C ARG A 62 -6.17 4.21 -9.71
N VAL A 63 -5.11 4.46 -10.45
CA VAL A 63 -3.82 4.95 -9.95
C VAL A 63 -3.42 6.16 -10.76
N GLN A 64 -2.93 7.20 -10.10
CA GLN A 64 -2.43 8.39 -10.76
C GLN A 64 -1.09 8.84 -10.20
N GLY A 65 -0.45 9.76 -10.90
CA GLY A 65 0.78 10.41 -10.42
C GLY A 65 2.07 9.61 -10.70
N LEU A 66 1.96 8.44 -11.33
CA LEU A 66 3.10 7.66 -11.81
C LEU A 66 2.75 6.92 -13.09
N GLU A 67 3.50 7.18 -14.15
CA GLU A 67 3.42 6.42 -15.40
C GLU A 67 3.96 5.00 -15.19
N ALA A 68 3.23 3.97 -15.64
CA ALA A 68 3.66 2.57 -15.52
C ALA A 68 5.05 2.34 -16.14
N ALA A 69 5.35 3.02 -17.27
CA ALA A 69 6.65 2.93 -17.91
C ALA A 69 7.79 3.52 -17.05
N LEU A 70 7.51 4.55 -16.25
CA LEU A 70 8.49 5.09 -15.29
C LEU A 70 8.69 4.12 -14.12
N ALA A 71 7.60 3.56 -13.57
CA ALA A 71 7.69 2.52 -12.55
C ALA A 71 8.56 1.33 -13.03
N GLY A 72 8.33 0.87 -14.26
CA GLY A 72 9.11 -0.20 -14.89
C GLY A 72 10.60 0.11 -14.98
N ARG A 73 10.97 1.35 -15.32
CA ARG A 73 12.37 1.80 -15.33
C ARG A 73 12.99 1.83 -13.93
N ILE A 74 12.25 2.31 -12.93
CA ILE A 74 12.75 2.42 -11.54
C ILE A 74 13.05 1.02 -10.97
N LEU A 75 12.13 0.06 -11.17
CA LEU A 75 12.27 -1.29 -10.59
C LEU A 75 12.96 -2.31 -11.49
N GLY A 76 13.20 -1.98 -12.77
CA GLY A 76 13.72 -2.96 -13.74
C GLY A 76 12.74 -4.10 -14.03
N LEU A 77 11.43 -3.82 -13.97
CA LEU A 77 10.35 -4.80 -14.17
C LEU A 77 9.46 -4.40 -15.36
N ALA A 78 8.59 -5.31 -15.79
CA ALA A 78 7.51 -4.97 -16.71
C ALA A 78 6.65 -3.82 -16.12
N PRO A 79 6.23 -2.82 -16.92
CA PRO A 79 5.56 -1.61 -16.44
C PRO A 79 4.38 -1.85 -15.48
N ASP A 80 3.51 -2.79 -15.82
CA ASP A 80 2.34 -3.19 -15.04
C ASP A 80 2.73 -3.82 -13.70
N ARG A 81 3.68 -4.76 -13.72
CA ARG A 81 4.22 -5.40 -12.52
C ARG A 81 4.93 -4.41 -11.61
N ALA A 82 5.61 -3.42 -12.19
CA ALA A 82 6.26 -2.39 -11.41
C ALA A 82 5.23 -1.49 -10.71
N LEU A 83 4.22 -1.02 -11.44
CA LEU A 83 3.16 -0.17 -10.87
C LEU A 83 2.39 -0.89 -9.74
N ALA A 84 2.22 -2.21 -9.83
CA ALA A 84 1.63 -3.01 -8.76
C ALA A 84 2.37 -2.89 -7.41
N HIS A 85 3.66 -2.55 -7.39
CA HIS A 85 4.39 -2.32 -6.13
C HIS A 85 3.95 -1.02 -5.44
N TRP A 86 3.65 0.04 -6.19
CA TRP A 86 3.10 1.29 -5.63
C TRP A 86 1.69 1.05 -5.10
N ILE A 87 0.89 0.26 -5.81
CA ILE A 87 -0.48 -0.07 -5.38
C ILE A 87 -0.44 -0.90 -4.10
N ALA A 88 0.40 -1.94 -4.05
CA ALA A 88 0.60 -2.75 -2.85
C ALA A 88 1.06 -1.88 -1.67
N ALA A 89 2.02 -0.98 -1.88
CA ALA A 89 2.47 -0.04 -0.87
C ALA A 89 1.33 0.83 -0.29
N ILE A 90 0.48 1.39 -1.15
CA ILE A 90 -0.67 2.22 -0.74
C ILE A 90 -1.74 1.37 -0.03
N ARG A 91 -2.08 0.22 -0.59
CA ARG A 91 -3.07 -0.73 -0.04
C ARG A 91 -2.66 -1.19 1.36
N GLU A 92 -1.45 -1.73 1.50
CA GLU A 92 -0.91 -2.22 2.77
C GLU A 92 -0.81 -1.10 3.81
N THR A 93 -0.39 0.10 3.40
CA THR A 93 -0.39 1.27 4.30
C THR A 93 -1.79 1.55 4.85
N PHE A 94 -2.81 1.51 3.99
CA PHE A 94 -4.19 1.69 4.43
C PHE A 94 -4.70 0.54 5.29
N GLU A 95 -4.44 -0.71 4.91
CA GLU A 95 -4.85 -1.90 5.66
C GLU A 95 -4.26 -1.93 7.06
N GLU A 96 -3.00 -1.53 7.25
CA GLU A 96 -2.35 -1.58 8.56
C GLU A 96 -2.59 -0.33 9.41
N THR A 97 -2.65 0.85 8.79
CA THR A 97 -2.62 2.13 9.53
C THR A 97 -3.89 2.97 9.41
N ALA A 98 -4.78 2.61 8.47
CA ALA A 98 -5.91 3.42 8.00
C ALA A 98 -5.54 4.79 7.39
N ILE A 99 -4.26 5.03 7.10
CA ILE A 99 -3.81 6.17 6.30
C ILE A 99 -3.98 5.78 4.83
N LEU A 100 -4.89 6.47 4.12
CA LEU A 100 -5.16 6.22 2.71
C LEU A 100 -4.47 7.28 1.84
N LEU A 101 -3.44 6.87 1.10
CA LEU A 101 -2.77 7.72 0.10
C LEU A 101 -3.56 7.71 -1.20
N ALA A 102 -4.55 8.60 -1.29
CA ALA A 102 -5.43 8.70 -2.44
C ALA A 102 -5.80 10.17 -2.71
N ARG A 103 -6.39 10.44 -3.87
CA ARG A 103 -6.96 11.74 -4.22
C ARG A 103 -8.41 11.63 -4.64
N GLY A 104 -9.14 12.72 -4.43
CA GLY A 104 -10.48 12.91 -4.97
C GLY A 104 -10.48 13.21 -6.46
N SER A 105 -11.67 13.24 -7.05
CA SER A 105 -11.88 13.64 -8.46
C SER A 105 -11.48 15.10 -8.74
N ASP A 106 -11.43 15.93 -7.70
CA ASP A 106 -10.92 17.30 -7.73
C ASP A 106 -9.38 17.39 -7.70
N GLY A 107 -8.69 16.24 -7.62
CA GLY A 107 -7.24 16.17 -7.50
C GLY A 107 -6.72 16.47 -6.09
N ALA A 108 -7.59 16.76 -5.11
CA ALA A 108 -7.18 17.05 -3.74
C ALA A 108 -6.74 15.76 -3.03
N ALA A 109 -5.72 15.85 -2.19
CA ALA A 109 -5.29 14.74 -1.35
C ALA A 109 -6.42 14.33 -0.39
N HIS A 110 -6.60 13.03 -0.21
CA HIS A 110 -7.55 12.50 0.75
C HIS A 110 -7.03 12.74 2.18
N ALA A 111 -7.54 13.78 2.82
CA ALA A 111 -7.21 14.15 4.19
C ALA A 111 -8.39 13.93 5.16
N ARG A 112 -9.38 13.11 4.78
CA ARG A 112 -10.59 12.95 5.59
C ARG A 112 -10.30 12.11 6.83
N PRO A 113 -10.87 12.48 8.00
CA PRO A 113 -10.86 11.61 9.17
C PRO A 113 -11.51 10.26 8.86
N ILE A 114 -11.02 9.22 9.51
CA ILE A 114 -11.61 7.89 9.45
C ILE A 114 -13.04 7.95 10.01
N ASP A 115 -14.04 7.80 9.14
CA ASP A 115 -15.45 7.74 9.53
C ASP A 115 -15.96 6.29 9.60
N ALA A 116 -17.26 6.11 9.88
CA ALA A 116 -17.85 4.77 9.97
C ALA A 116 -17.78 4.02 8.63
N ARG A 117 -17.97 4.74 7.52
CA ARG A 117 -17.96 4.17 6.18
C ARG A 117 -16.56 3.69 5.79
N LEU A 118 -15.52 4.49 6.07
CA LEU A 118 -14.15 4.10 5.77
C LEU A 118 -13.69 2.90 6.62
N ARG A 119 -14.12 2.82 7.89
CA ARG A 119 -13.87 1.65 8.74
C ARG A 119 -14.51 0.38 8.20
N GLU A 120 -15.75 0.47 7.75
CA GLU A 120 -16.47 -0.67 7.16
C GLU A 120 -15.79 -1.16 5.88
N LEU A 121 -15.41 -0.24 4.99
CA LEU A 121 -14.71 -0.59 3.74
C LEU A 121 -13.32 -1.17 4.01
N ARG A 122 -12.58 -0.64 4.99
CA ARG A 122 -11.28 -1.22 5.40
C ARG A 122 -11.44 -2.63 5.95
N ARG A 123 -12.47 -2.88 6.75
CA ARG A 123 -12.79 -4.23 7.25
C ARG A 123 -13.11 -5.18 6.09
N ALA A 124 -13.98 -4.76 5.17
CA ALA A 124 -14.34 -5.54 4.00
C ALA A 124 -13.13 -5.85 3.10
N LEU A 125 -12.21 -4.90 2.93
CA LEU A 125 -10.94 -5.12 2.23
C LEU A 125 -10.08 -6.17 2.97
N HIS A 126 -9.89 -6.01 4.27
CA HIS A 126 -9.09 -6.93 5.09
C HIS A 126 -9.64 -8.36 5.11
N GLU A 127 -10.96 -8.51 5.06
CA GLU A 127 -11.65 -9.81 4.99
C GLU A 127 -11.72 -10.38 3.55
N GLY A 128 -11.25 -9.64 2.55
CA GLY A 128 -11.29 -10.05 1.14
C GLY A 128 -12.69 -10.01 0.51
N GLU A 129 -13.65 -9.32 1.12
CA GLU A 129 -15.01 -9.13 0.58
C GLU A 129 -15.01 -8.17 -0.63
N ILE A 130 -14.06 -7.24 -0.68
CA ILE A 130 -13.82 -6.32 -1.78
C ILE A 130 -12.32 -6.21 -2.05
N ASP A 131 -11.94 -5.92 -3.29
CA ASP A 131 -10.57 -5.55 -3.62
C ASP A 131 -10.32 -4.04 -3.43
N PHE A 132 -9.05 -3.65 -3.52
CA PHE A 132 -8.64 -2.26 -3.34
C PHE A 132 -9.20 -1.33 -4.42
N ALA A 133 -9.34 -1.80 -5.66
CA ALA A 133 -9.91 -1.03 -6.75
C ALA A 133 -11.40 -0.72 -6.51
N ALA A 134 -12.16 -1.69 -6.00
CA ALA A 134 -13.56 -1.54 -5.61
C ALA A 134 -13.72 -0.60 -4.42
N LEU A 135 -12.80 -0.64 -3.44
CA LEU A 135 -12.77 0.32 -2.33
C LEU A 135 -12.59 1.75 -2.84
N LEU A 136 -11.58 2.00 -3.69
CA LEU A 136 -11.35 3.30 -4.34
C LEU A 136 -12.58 3.73 -5.17
N GLY A 137 -13.17 2.77 -5.90
CA GLY A 137 -14.45 2.88 -6.59
C GLY A 137 -15.57 3.46 -5.75
N ARG A 138 -15.85 2.81 -4.62
CA ARG A 138 -16.91 3.20 -3.69
C ARG A 138 -16.66 4.56 -3.05
N LEU A 139 -15.40 4.94 -2.84
CA LEU A 139 -15.03 6.23 -2.25
C LEU A 139 -14.96 7.37 -3.28
N GLY A 140 -15.01 7.07 -4.58
CA GLY A 140 -14.79 8.06 -5.63
C GLY A 140 -13.34 8.59 -5.63
N LEU A 141 -12.39 7.73 -5.28
CA LEU A 141 -10.97 8.08 -5.14
C LEU A 141 -10.12 7.33 -6.18
N THR A 142 -8.89 7.81 -6.35
CA THR A 142 -7.80 7.13 -7.05
C THR A 142 -6.55 7.11 -6.18
N ALA A 143 -5.77 6.03 -6.24
CA ALA A 143 -4.52 5.89 -5.50
C ALA A 143 -3.49 6.94 -5.96
N ASP A 144 -2.81 7.58 -5.02
CA ASP A 144 -1.84 8.65 -5.30
C ASP A 144 -0.41 8.10 -5.32
N ALA A 145 0.04 7.57 -6.46
CA ALA A 145 1.40 7.06 -6.58
C ALA A 145 2.46 8.17 -6.50
N LYS A 146 2.10 9.43 -6.76
CA LYS A 146 3.00 10.59 -6.58
C LYS A 146 3.29 10.89 -5.11
N ALA A 147 2.47 10.42 -4.18
CA ALA A 147 2.74 10.54 -2.75
C ALA A 147 3.90 9.65 -2.27
N LEU A 148 4.36 8.70 -3.10
CA LEU A 148 5.46 7.81 -2.80
C LEU A 148 6.70 8.19 -3.61
N TYR A 149 7.83 8.28 -2.91
CA TYR A 149 9.14 8.56 -3.48
C TYR A 149 10.00 7.30 -3.46
N TYR A 150 10.73 7.04 -4.54
CA TYR A 150 11.62 5.88 -4.72
C TYR A 150 13.02 6.36 -5.07
#